data_AF-A0A964XDW5-F1
#
_entry.id   AF-A0A964XDW5-F1
#
_cell.length_a   1.000
_cell.length_b   1.000
_cell.length_c   1.000
_cell.angle_alpha   90.00
_cell.angle_beta   90.00
_cell.angle_gamma   90.00
#
_symmetry.space_group_name_H-M   'P 1'
#
loop_
_entity.id
_entity.type
_entity.pdbx_description
1 polymer ?
#
loop_
_entity_poly.entity_id
_entity_poly.type
_entity_poly.pdbx_seq_one_letter_code
_entity_poly.pdbx_strand_id
1 'polypeptide(L)'
;MAASEAPFHHYTLSARGRVVEPDAELGTAPGPAFLSAKVWAPGHEAAGDMLIALANRFGVKLAGTVDLCESEPSRPAEDRPYAYDVQVTPEDAAA
;
A
#
# COMPACT_ATOMS: atom_id res chain seq x y z
N MET A 1 18.87 7.19 25.60
CA MET A 1 19.39 5.90 25.07
C MET A 1 19.13 5.92 23.57
N ALA A 2 20.15 5.59 22.78
CA ALA A 2 20.20 5.80 21.34
C ALA A 2 18.99 5.19 20.63
N ALA A 3 18.39 5.96 19.73
CA ALA A 3 17.38 5.49 18.81
C ALA A 3 17.97 4.32 18.02
N SER A 4 17.32 3.16 18.09
CA SER A 4 17.59 2.06 17.18
C SER A 4 17.19 2.56 15.78
N GLU A 5 18.13 3.15 15.06
CA GLU A 5 18.01 3.44 13.62
C GLU A 5 17.92 2.10 12.90
N ALA A 6 16.74 1.48 12.96
CA ALA A 6 16.43 0.37 12.10
C ALA A 6 16.60 0.88 10.66
N PRO A 7 17.27 0.14 9.76
CA PRO A 7 17.54 0.55 8.38
C PRO A 7 16.26 0.46 7.52
N PHE A 8 15.13 0.86 8.08
CA PHE A 8 13.84 0.90 7.41
C PHE A 8 13.59 2.35 7.02
N HIS A 9 13.27 2.53 5.76
CA HIS A 9 12.84 3.79 5.20
C HIS A 9 11.33 3.79 5.14
N HIS A 10 10.75 4.96 5.37
CA HIS A 10 9.31 5.13 5.28
C HIS A 10 8.93 5.52 3.85
N TYR A 11 8.16 4.64 3.22
CA TYR A 11 7.70 4.81 1.86
C TYR A 11 6.19 4.96 1.84
N THR A 12 5.73 5.97 1.12
CA THR A 12 4.34 6.08 0.70
C THR A 12 4.24 5.44 -0.68
N LEU A 13 3.47 4.37 -0.77
CA LEU A 13 3.16 3.68 -2.00
C LEU A 13 1.77 4.07 -2.46
N SER A 14 1.63 4.29 -3.75
CA SER A 14 0.37 4.62 -4.40
C SER A 14 0.34 3.96 -5.75
N ALA A 15 -0.64 3.09 -5.99
CA ALA A 15 -0.75 2.35 -7.22
C ALA A 15 -2.19 2.36 -7.71
N ARG A 16 -2.34 2.58 -9.01
CA ARG A 16 -3.61 2.33 -9.69
C ARG A 16 -3.74 0.85 -9.98
N GLY A 17 -4.94 0.34 -9.74
CA GLY A 17 -5.31 -1.04 -9.96
C GLY A 17 -6.73 -1.15 -10.45
N ARG A 18 -7.19 -2.39 -10.50
CA ARG A 18 -8.58 -2.73 -10.77
C ARG A 18 -8.99 -3.82 -9.79
N VAL A 19 -10.11 -3.61 -9.10
CA VAL A 19 -10.75 -4.68 -8.34
C VAL A 19 -11.23 -5.71 -9.34
N VAL A 20 -10.66 -6.90 -9.28
CA VAL A 20 -11.08 -8.05 -10.11
C VAL A 20 -12.02 -8.95 -9.35
N GLU A 21 -11.87 -9.00 -8.02
CA GLU A 21 -12.74 -9.75 -7.13
C GLU A 21 -13.41 -8.74 -6.19
N PRO A 22 -14.67 -8.37 -6.48
CA PRO A 22 -15.42 -7.48 -5.61
C PRO A 22 -15.71 -8.19 -4.30
N ASP A 23 -15.42 -7.50 -3.21
CA ASP A 23 -15.60 -8.01 -1.87
C ASP A 23 -16.69 -7.22 -1.18
N ALA A 24 -17.76 -7.92 -0.80
CA ALA A 24 -18.93 -7.32 -0.19
C ALA A 24 -18.66 -6.81 1.24
N GLU A 25 -17.64 -7.35 1.92
CA GLU A 25 -17.23 -6.90 3.25
C GLU A 25 -16.42 -5.60 3.17
N LEU A 26 -15.71 -5.38 2.06
CA LEU A 26 -14.99 -4.14 1.76
C LEU A 26 -15.83 -3.11 0.99
N GLY A 27 -17.03 -3.49 0.53
CA GLY A 27 -17.88 -2.63 -0.29
C GLY A 27 -17.24 -2.26 -1.64
N THR A 28 -16.36 -3.12 -2.16
CA THR A 28 -15.62 -2.85 -3.39
C THR A 28 -16.41 -3.36 -4.60
N ALA A 29 -16.63 -2.47 -5.58
CA ALA A 29 -17.18 -2.83 -6.87
C ALA A 29 -16.05 -3.25 -7.84
N PRO A 30 -16.31 -4.19 -8.78
CA PRO A 30 -15.32 -4.55 -9.78
C PRO A 30 -15.11 -3.37 -10.72
N GLY A 31 -13.91 -2.81 -10.75
CA GLY A 31 -13.68 -1.54 -11.44
C GLY A 31 -12.30 -0.96 -11.18
N PRO A 32 -11.94 0.13 -11.87
CA PRO A 32 -10.71 0.86 -11.57
C PRO A 32 -10.68 1.27 -10.09
N ALA A 33 -9.55 1.11 -9.44
CA ALA A 33 -9.37 1.42 -8.03
C ALA A 33 -7.97 1.96 -7.78
N PHE A 34 -7.86 2.81 -6.77
CA PHE A 34 -6.63 3.36 -6.29
C PHE A 34 -6.27 2.73 -4.95
N LEU A 35 -5.05 2.19 -4.86
CA LEU A 35 -4.50 1.62 -3.64
C LEU A 35 -3.39 2.54 -3.13
N SER A 36 -3.49 3.00 -1.91
CA SER A 36 -2.40 3.72 -1.23
C SER A 36 -2.08 3.06 0.09
N ALA A 37 -0.79 2.90 0.38
CA ALA A 37 -0.34 2.32 1.64
C ALA A 37 0.96 3.00 2.06
N LYS A 38 1.14 3.16 3.37
CA LYS A 38 2.42 3.58 3.96
C LYS A 38 3.13 2.35 4.48
N VAL A 39 4.38 2.17 4.10
CA VAL A 39 5.15 1.01 4.55
C VAL A 39 6.51 1.41 5.06
N TRP A 40 6.94 0.70 6.09
CA TRP A 40 8.32 0.65 6.52
C TRP A 40 8.99 -0.52 5.81
N ALA A 41 9.98 -0.23 4.97
CA ALA A 41 10.70 -1.26 4.25
C ALA A 41 12.20 -0.93 4.19
N PRO A 42 13.08 -1.95 4.10
CA PRO A 42 14.52 -1.71 3.95
C PRO A 42 14.89 -1.19 2.55
N GLY A 43 13.95 -1.17 1.61
CA GLY A 43 14.15 -0.64 0.27
C GLY A 43 12.91 -0.72 -0.60
N HIS A 44 13.01 -0.17 -1.80
CA HIS A 44 11.90 0.00 -2.74
C HIS A 44 11.26 -1.33 -3.17
N GLU A 45 12.07 -2.36 -3.41
CA GLU A 45 11.60 -3.68 -3.86
C GLU A 45 10.69 -4.32 -2.80
N ALA A 46 11.14 -4.33 -1.54
CA ALA A 46 10.37 -4.87 -0.42
C ALA A 46 9.05 -4.09 -0.19
N ALA A 47 9.09 -2.77 -0.36
CA ALA A 47 7.90 -1.93 -0.28
C ALA A 47 6.87 -2.27 -1.37
N GLY A 48 7.32 -2.42 -2.62
CA GLY A 48 6.49 -2.81 -3.74
C GLY A 48 5.87 -4.21 -3.57
N ASP A 49 6.66 -5.18 -3.12
CA ASP A 49 6.20 -6.54 -2.87
C ASP A 49 5.08 -6.60 -1.81
N MET A 50 5.22 -5.80 -0.74
CA MET A 50 4.17 -5.67 0.29
C MET A 50 2.88 -5.09 -0.28
N LEU A 51 2.96 -4.06 -1.14
CA LEU A 51 1.78 -3.49 -1.78
C LEU A 51 1.08 -4.50 -2.69
N ILE A 52 1.84 -5.26 -3.46
CA ILE A 52 1.33 -6.32 -4.34
C ILE A 52 0.65 -7.42 -3.52
N ALA A 53 1.27 -7.84 -2.42
CA ALA A 53 0.70 -8.83 -1.52
C ALA A 53 -0.62 -8.35 -0.89
N LEU A 54 -0.68 -7.08 -0.46
CA LEU A 54 -1.92 -6.46 0.03
C LEU A 54 -2.98 -6.43 -1.08
N ALA A 55 -2.65 -5.94 -2.27
CA ALA A 55 -3.56 -5.85 -3.39
C ALA A 55 -4.15 -7.22 -3.75
N ASN A 56 -3.31 -8.25 -3.88
CA ASN A 56 -3.75 -9.62 -4.14
C ASN A 56 -4.66 -10.16 -3.02
N ARG A 57 -4.36 -9.84 -1.75
CA ARG A 57 -5.20 -10.23 -0.61
C ARG A 57 -6.58 -9.58 -0.65
N PHE A 58 -6.67 -8.37 -1.21
CA PHE A 58 -7.93 -7.62 -1.37
C PHE A 58 -8.63 -7.87 -2.72
N GLY A 59 -8.16 -8.80 -3.55
CA GLY A 59 -8.76 -9.02 -4.87
C GLY A 59 -8.52 -7.88 -5.87
N VAL A 60 -7.51 -7.04 -5.60
CA VAL A 60 -7.15 -5.89 -6.43
C VAL A 60 -5.94 -6.26 -7.28
N LYS A 61 -6.12 -6.21 -8.60
CA LYS A 61 -5.04 -6.37 -9.55
C LYS A 61 -4.42 -4.99 -9.82
N LEU A 62 -3.22 -4.75 -9.29
CA LEU A 62 -2.44 -3.57 -9.65
C LEU A 62 -2.15 -3.60 -11.15
N ALA A 63 -2.44 -2.50 -11.83
CA ALA A 63 -2.34 -2.40 -13.28
C ALA A 63 -1.49 -1.18 -13.63
N GLY A 64 -0.20 -1.41 -13.85
CA GLY A 64 0.73 -0.39 -14.29
C GLY A 64 1.81 -0.08 -13.27
N THR A 65 2.04 1.21 -13.02
CA THR A 65 3.16 1.71 -12.24
C THR A 65 2.77 1.91 -10.78
N VAL A 66 3.60 1.40 -9.87
CA VAL A 66 3.55 1.75 -8.45
C VAL A 66 4.34 3.04 -8.28
N ASP A 67 3.68 4.09 -7.83
CA ASP A 67 4.35 5.30 -7.38
C ASP A 67 4.88 5.05 -5.97
N LEU A 68 6.19 5.12 -5.83
CA LEU A 68 6.88 4.93 -4.58
C LEU A 68 7.62 6.23 -4.28
N CYS A 69 7.23 6.86 -3.18
CA CYS A 69 7.85 8.08 -2.71
C CYS A 69 8.32 7.90 -1.27
N GLU A 70 9.59 8.22 -1.00
CA GLU A 70 10.08 8.31 0.37
C GLU A 70 9.46 9.55 1.03
N SER A 71 8.85 9.37 2.20
CA SER A 71 8.09 10.42 2.86
C SER A 71 8.36 10.40 4.36
N GLU A 72 8.13 11.54 5.03
CA GLU A 72 8.30 11.62 6.47
C GLU A 72 7.38 10.62 7.19
N PRO A 73 7.92 9.82 8.11
CA PRO A 73 7.14 8.83 8.81
C PRO A 73 6.11 9.46 9.74
N SER A 74 4.85 9.09 9.56
CA SER A 74 3.78 9.50 10.50
C SER A 74 3.74 8.63 11.77
N ARG A 75 4.31 7.42 11.72
CA ARG A 75 4.46 6.49 12.85
C ARG A 75 5.91 6.05 12.94
N PRO A 76 6.47 5.80 14.15
CA PRO A 76 7.84 5.33 14.30
C PRO A 76 8.06 3.99 13.58
N ALA A 77 9.30 3.75 13.16
CA ALA A 77 9.71 2.45 12.62
C ALA A 77 9.58 1.40 13.71
N GLU A 78 9.00 0.25 13.37
CA GLU A 78 9.02 -0.93 14.23
C GLU A 78 10.25 -1.80 13.93
N ASP A 79 10.48 -2.83 14.74
CA ASP A 79 11.54 -3.83 14.52
C ASP A 79 11.38 -4.65 13.23
N ARG A 80 10.26 -4.50 12.50
CA ARG A 80 9.92 -5.27 11.30
C ARG A 80 9.28 -4.40 10.22
N PRO A 81 9.39 -4.79 8.94
CA PRO A 81 8.69 -4.10 7.86
C PRO A 81 7.18 -4.16 8.11
N TYR A 82 6.55 -2.99 8.11
CA TYR A 82 5.17 -2.82 8.53
C TYR A 82 4.43 -1.91 7.57
N ALA A 83 3.28 -2.39 7.08
CA ALA A 83 2.36 -1.62 6.27
C ALA A 83 1.20 -1.10 7.12
N TYR A 84 0.88 0.18 6.97
CA TYR A 84 -0.20 0.84 7.68
C TYR A 84 -0.88 1.86 6.78
N ASP A 85 -2.04 2.35 7.24
CA ASP A 85 -2.82 3.36 6.50
C ASP A 85 -3.21 2.87 5.10
N VAL A 86 -3.44 1.56 4.95
CA VAL A 86 -3.83 0.96 3.66
C VAL A 86 -5.24 1.40 3.34
N GLN A 87 -5.37 2.20 2.28
CA GLN A 87 -6.64 2.67 1.75
C GLN A 87 -6.82 2.15 0.34
N VAL A 88 -8.01 1.61 0.10
CA VAL A 88 -8.46 1.16 -1.21
C VAL A 88 -9.65 2.02 -1.58
N THR A 89 -9.46 2.89 -2.56
CA THR A 89 -10.50 3.79 -3.04
C THR A 89 -10.94 3.32 -4.43
N PRO A 90 -12.13 2.71 -4.58
CA PRO A 90 -12.66 2.42 -5.91
C PRO A 90 -12.88 3.73 -6.67
N GLU A 91 -12.38 3.82 -7.91
CA GLU A 91 -12.62 4.99 -8.79
C GLU A 91 -14.06 5.03 -9.31
N ASP A 92 -14.85 3.98 -9.05
CA ASP A 92 -16.27 3.87 -9.39
C ASP A 92 -17.21 4.60 -8.40
N ALA A 93 -16.68 5.28 -7.38
CA ALA A 93 -17.50 6.04 -6.42
C ALA A 93 -18.00 7.41 -6.93
N ALA A 94 -17.96 7.65 -8.24
CA ALA A 94 -18.46 8.88 -8.85
C ALA A 94 -19.33 8.59 -10.08
N ALA A 95 -20.59 8.24 -9.82
CA ALA A 95 -21.74 8.72 -10.58
C ALA A 95 -22.99 8.74 -9.69
#